data_AF-A0AAD9BV51-F1
#
_entry.id   AF-A0AAD9BV51-F1
#
_cell.length_a   1.000
_cell.length_b   1.000
_cell.length_c   1.000
_cell.angle_alpha   90.00
_cell.angle_beta   90.00
_cell.angle_gamma   90.00
#
_symmetry.space_group_name_H-M   'P 1'
#
loop_
_entity.id
_entity.type
_entity.pdbx_description
1 polymer ?
#
loop_
_entity_poly.entity_id
_entity_poly.type
_entity_poly.pdbx_seq_one_letter_code
_entity_poly.pdbx_strand_id
1 'polypeptide(L)'
;EVIVNAGKRSRSNPDSEPPHSNIKRPKRAEVNFLPNLPQGEDPSSLEHLRQTIVEEVKKTEMNLPLLKKMMQTTFALRRQTIVRKCPPVNELMDLWPALKMVSE
;
A
#
# COMPACT_ATOMS: atom_id res chain seq x y z
N GLU A 1 14.99 -6.22 -21.24
CA GLU A 1 14.73 -4.77 -21.06
C GLU A 1 14.03 -4.23 -22.30
N VAL A 2 12.91 -3.51 -22.15
CA VAL A 2 12.18 -2.93 -23.29
C VAL A 2 12.73 -1.54 -23.55
N ILE A 3 13.57 -1.40 -24.57
CA ILE A 3 14.10 -0.11 -25.00
C ILE A 3 12.99 0.58 -25.78
N VAL A 4 12.31 1.54 -25.15
CA VAL A 4 11.38 2.42 -25.86
C VAL A 4 12.16 3.22 -26.89
N ASN A 5 11.72 3.19 -28.14
CA ASN A 5 12.27 4.05 -29.20
C ASN A 5 12.05 5.51 -28.79
N ALA A 6 13.03 6.12 -28.12
CA ALA A 6 13.06 7.55 -27.88
C ALA A 6 13.12 8.20 -29.26
N GLY A 7 11.97 8.67 -29.75
CA GLY A 7 11.75 9.09 -31.13
C GLY A 7 12.91 9.95 -31.63
N LYS A 8 13.69 9.37 -32.55
CA LYS A 8 14.86 9.99 -33.17
C LYS A 8 14.42 11.35 -33.75
N ARG A 9 15.11 12.44 -33.39
CA ARG A 9 14.85 13.76 -33.99
C ARG A 9 14.92 13.64 -35.51
N SER A 10 13.98 14.29 -36.20
CA SER A 10 14.01 14.39 -37.65
C SER A 10 15.34 14.99 -38.10
N ARG A 11 16.11 14.26 -38.92
CA ARG A 11 17.35 14.78 -39.52
C ARG A 11 17.09 15.95 -40.46
N SER A 12 15.87 16.04 -41.01
CA SER A 12 15.48 17.09 -41.95
C SER A 12 14.99 18.36 -41.26
N ASN A 13 14.64 18.31 -39.98
CA ASN A 13 14.15 19.48 -39.26
C ASN A 13 14.53 19.40 -37.76
N PRO A 14 15.81 19.61 -37.43
CA PRO A 14 16.36 19.35 -36.09
C PRO A 14 15.84 20.29 -35.01
N ASP A 15 15.36 21.48 -35.38
CA ASP A 15 14.80 22.50 -34.48
C ASP A 15 13.31 22.30 -34.20
N SER A 16 12.64 21.41 -34.95
CA SER A 16 11.23 21.10 -34.70
C SER A 16 11.06 20.22 -33.45
N GLU A 17 9.90 20.33 -32.81
CA GLU A 17 9.62 19.52 -31.62
C GLU A 17 9.75 18.02 -31.93
N PRO A 18 10.27 17.22 -30.98
CA PRO A 18 10.35 15.78 -31.18
C PRO A 18 8.96 15.19 -31.49
N PRO A 19 8.84 14.20 -32.40
CA PRO A 19 7.54 13.65 -32.82
C PRO A 19 6.65 13.11 -31.69
N HIS A 20 7.24 12.88 -30.52
CA HIS A 20 6.59 12.34 -29.34
C HIS A 20 6.24 13.40 -28.28
N SER A 21 6.49 14.70 -28.52
CA SER A 21 6.16 15.78 -27.58
C SER A 21 4.64 15.89 -27.35
N ASN A 22 3.85 15.64 -28.40
CA ASN A 22 2.39 15.65 -28.36
C ASN A 22 1.76 14.33 -27.87
N ILE A 23 2.56 13.30 -27.60
CA ILE A 23 2.05 12.04 -27.07
C ILE A 23 1.83 12.21 -25.56
N LYS A 24 0.56 12.28 -25.16
CA LYS A 24 0.18 12.32 -23.74
C LYS A 24 0.75 11.09 -23.03
N ARG A 25 1.60 11.32 -22.03
CA ARG A 25 2.05 10.25 -21.13
C ARG A 25 0.87 9.81 -20.25
N PRO A 26 0.70 8.50 -19.99
CA PRO A 26 -0.25 8.07 -19.00
C PRO A 26 0.10 8.75 -17.66
N LYS A 27 -0.83 9.54 -17.12
CA LYS A 27 -0.72 10.02 -15.75
C LYS A 27 -0.81 8.78 -14.88
N ARG A 28 0.30 8.38 -14.23
CA ARG A 28 0.27 7.38 -13.15
C ARG A 28 -0.55 7.97 -12.00
N ALA A 29 -1.86 7.78 -12.05
CA ALA A 29 -2.73 8.01 -10.91
C ALA A 29 -2.93 6.65 -10.25
N GLU A 30 -2.04 6.28 -9.32
CA GLU A 30 -2.44 5.30 -8.31
C GLU A 30 -3.50 5.99 -7.47
N VAL A 31 -4.76 5.79 -7.82
CA VAL A 31 -5.88 6.24 -7.00
C VAL A 31 -5.71 5.50 -5.67
N ASN A 32 -5.31 6.22 -4.62
CA ASN A 32 -5.08 5.65 -3.31
C ASN A 32 -6.37 5.02 -2.80
N PHE A 33 -6.54 3.72 -3.06
CA PHE A 33 -7.73 3.00 -2.63
C PHE A 33 -7.77 2.96 -1.10
N LEU A 34 -8.82 3.58 -0.56
CA LEU A 34 -9.15 3.63 0.85
C LEU A 34 -10.49 2.88 1.04
N PRO A 35 -10.47 1.62 1.46
CA PRO A 35 -11.71 0.89 1.72
C PRO A 35 -12.44 1.51 2.92
N ASN A 36 -13.77 1.37 2.92
CA ASN A 36 -14.60 1.69 4.07
C ASN A 36 -14.31 0.71 5.22
N LEU A 37 -14.65 1.11 6.45
CA LEU A 37 -14.60 0.20 7.57
C LEU A 37 -15.63 -0.93 7.38
N PRO A 38 -15.33 -2.16 7.85
CA PRO A 38 -16.28 -3.26 7.83
C PRO A 38 -17.59 -2.87 8.55
N GLN A 39 -18.70 -3.44 8.10
CA GLN A 39 -20.02 -3.14 8.65
C GLN A 39 -20.08 -3.50 10.14
N GLY A 40 -20.49 -2.53 10.97
CA GLY A 40 -20.58 -2.70 12.42
C GLY A 40 -19.28 -2.49 13.19
N GLU A 41 -18.20 -2.07 12.50
CA GLU A 41 -16.91 -1.81 13.14
C GLU A 41 -16.61 -0.30 13.17
N ASP A 42 -16.29 0.18 14.36
CA ASP A 42 -15.89 1.56 14.61
C ASP A 42 -14.35 1.70 14.62
N PRO A 43 -13.80 2.91 14.38
CA PRO A 43 -12.36 3.14 14.48
C PRO A 43 -11.75 2.66 15.80
N SER A 44 -12.47 2.86 16.91
CA SER A 44 -12.03 2.43 18.24
C SER A 44 -12.01 0.91 18.40
N SER A 45 -12.99 0.20 17.82
CA SER A 45 -13.04 -1.27 17.82
C SER A 45 -11.86 -1.85 17.04
N LEU A 46 -11.58 -1.30 15.86
CA LEU A 46 -10.45 -1.73 15.03
C LEU A 46 -9.09 -1.43 15.68
N GLU A 47 -8.98 -0.33 16.43
CA GLU A 47 -7.78 -0.03 17.20
C GLU A 47 -7.59 -1.00 18.37
N HIS A 48 -8.68 -1.40 19.04
CA HIS A 48 -8.61 -2.47 20.05
C HIS A 48 -8.15 -3.79 19.41
N LEU A 49 -8.71 -4.16 18.26
CA LEU A 49 -8.32 -5.36 17.53
C LEU A 49 -6.84 -5.32 17.09
N ARG A 50 -6.31 -4.13 16.74
CA ARG A 50 -4.87 -3.93 16.47
C ARG A 50 -4.03 -4.21 17.71
N GLN A 51 -4.43 -3.73 18.88
CA GLN A 51 -3.70 -4.00 20.13
C GLN A 51 -3.70 -5.50 20.43
N THR A 52 -4.84 -6.18 20.25
CA THR A 52 -4.92 -7.64 20.39
C THR A 52 -4.00 -8.37 19.40
N ILE A 53 -3.84 -7.88 18.16
CA ILE A 53 -2.85 -8.43 17.21
C ILE A 53 -1.43 -8.32 17.77
N VAL A 54 -1.06 -7.17 18.34
CA VAL A 54 0.27 -6.96 18.93
C VAL A 54 0.52 -7.91 20.10
N GLU A 55 -0.49 -8.15 20.93
CA GLU A 55 -0.41 -9.11 22.04
C GLU A 55 -0.33 -10.55 21.56
N GLU A 56 -1.11 -10.92 20.55
CA GLU A 56 -1.11 -12.26 19.97
C GLU A 56 0.26 -12.63 19.39
N VAL A 57 0.91 -11.70 18.69
CA VAL A 57 2.25 -11.90 18.10
C VAL A 57 3.34 -12.11 19.16
N LYS A 58 3.13 -11.66 20.40
CA LYS A 58 4.08 -11.86 21.50
C LYS A 58 3.95 -13.23 22.18
N LYS A 59 2.90 -13.99 21.89
CA LYS A 59 2.69 -15.30 22.51
C LYS A 59 3.66 -16.33 21.93
N THR A 60 4.10 -17.26 22.79
CA THR A 60 4.94 -18.39 22.38
C THR A 60 4.19 -19.32 21.43
N GLU A 61 2.92 -19.59 21.72
CA GLU A 61 2.00 -20.32 20.85
C GLU A 61 0.98 -19.35 20.27
N MET A 62 1.14 -19.05 18.98
CA MET A 62 0.34 -18.04 18.29
C MET A 62 -0.80 -18.69 17.50
N ASN A 63 -2.02 -18.19 17.68
CA ASN A 63 -3.18 -18.63 16.92
C ASN A 63 -3.19 -17.98 15.52
N LEU A 64 -2.47 -18.59 14.58
CA LEU A 64 -2.33 -18.11 13.20
C LEU A 64 -3.68 -17.89 12.47
N PRO A 65 -4.68 -18.80 12.53
CA PRO A 65 -5.98 -18.57 11.91
C PRO A 65 -6.70 -17.34 12.46
N LEU A 66 -6.69 -17.16 13.78
CA LEU A 66 -7.30 -16.00 14.44
C LEU A 66 -6.57 -14.72 14.03
N LEU A 67 -5.24 -14.72 14.07
CA LEU A 67 -4.41 -13.59 13.67
C LEU A 67 -4.69 -13.17 12.22
N LYS A 68 -4.77 -14.13 11.28
CA LYS A 68 -5.09 -13.86 9.87
C LYS A 68 -6.46 -13.19 9.73
N LYS A 69 -7.47 -13.68 10.45
CA LYS A 69 -8.81 -13.07 10.48
C LYS A 69 -8.76 -11.64 11.02
N MET A 70 -8.08 -11.40 12.14
CA MET A 70 -7.95 -10.06 12.72
C MET A 70 -7.20 -9.09 11.79
N MET A 71 -6.15 -9.57 11.12
CA MET A 71 -5.37 -8.79 10.14
C MET A 71 -6.17 -8.41 8.89
N GLN A 72 -7.14 -9.24 8.51
CA GLN A 72 -8.10 -8.96 7.43
C GLN A 72 -9.13 -7.91 7.88
N THR A 73 -9.73 -8.06 9.05
CA THR A 73 -10.71 -7.10 9.59
C THR A 73 -10.11 -5.71 9.76
N THR A 74 -8.86 -5.62 10.23
CA THR A 74 -8.14 -4.36 10.44
C THR A 74 -7.54 -3.75 9.17
N PHE A 75 -7.72 -4.36 7.99
CA PHE A 75 -7.10 -3.90 6.74
C PHE A 75 -7.43 -2.43 6.41
N ALA A 76 -8.68 -2.02 6.60
CA ALA A 76 -9.10 -0.64 6.30
C ALA A 76 -8.37 0.40 7.17
N LEU A 77 -8.27 0.14 8.47
CA LEU A 77 -7.55 0.99 9.41
C LEU A 77 -6.05 1.06 9.08
N ARG A 78 -5.44 -0.09 8.77
CA ARG A 78 -4.03 -0.17 8.35
C ARG A 78 -3.78 0.62 7.06
N ARG A 79 -4.66 0.47 6.06
CA ARG A 79 -4.56 1.19 4.78
C ARG A 79 -4.70 2.70 4.95
N GLN A 80 -5.64 3.16 5.78
CA GLN A 80 -5.77 4.57 6.11
C GLN A 80 -4.51 5.13 6.76
N THR A 81 -3.90 4.38 7.67
CA THR A 81 -2.62 4.76 8.31
C THR A 81 -1.51 4.93 7.27
N ILE A 82 -1.34 3.95 6.38
CA ILE A 82 -0.31 3.97 5.33
C ILE A 82 -0.49 5.16 4.38
N VAL A 83 -1.72 5.38 3.90
CA VAL A 83 -1.99 6.39 2.85
C VAL A 83 -2.05 7.80 3.42
N ARG A 84 -2.63 7.98 4.61
CA ARG A 84 -2.87 9.33 5.18
C ARG A 84 -1.72 9.82 6.04
N LYS A 85 -1.12 8.93 6.84
CA LYS A 85 -0.03 9.30 7.76
C LYS A 85 1.35 9.05 7.16
N CYS A 86 1.46 8.17 6.15
CA CYS A 86 2.72 7.81 5.51
C CYS A 86 3.87 7.58 6.52
N PRO A 87 3.67 6.75 7.57
CA PRO A 87 4.68 6.55 8.59
C PRO A 87 5.91 5.85 8.00
N PRO A 88 7.09 6.03 8.61
CA PRO A 88 8.27 5.25 8.23
C PRO A 88 8.02 3.75 8.48
N VAL A 89 8.76 2.91 7.75
CA VAL A 89 8.52 1.46 7.74
C VAL A 89 8.69 0.83 9.12
N ASN A 90 9.65 1.32 9.92
CA ASN A 90 9.84 0.86 11.30
C ASN A 90 8.59 1.07 12.17
N GLU A 91 8.01 2.28 12.15
CA GLU A 91 6.81 2.58 12.90
C GLU A 91 5.61 1.77 12.41
N LEU A 92 5.46 1.58 11.09
CA LEU A 92 4.41 0.74 10.53
C LEU A 92 4.52 -0.72 11.03
N MET A 93 5.76 -1.23 11.11
CA MET A 93 6.05 -2.57 11.58
C MET A 93 5.81 -2.75 13.08
N ASP A 94 6.01 -1.69 13.87
CA ASP A 94 5.70 -1.70 15.31
C ASP A 94 4.19 -1.66 15.56
N LEU A 95 3.45 -0.93 14.72
CA LEU A 95 1.99 -0.87 14.78
C LEU A 95 1.32 -2.17 14.32
N TRP A 96 1.92 -2.85 13.34
CA TRP A 96 1.39 -4.08 12.71
C TRP A 96 2.46 -5.18 12.63
N PRO A 97 2.91 -5.75 13.77
CA PRO A 97 4.03 -6.69 13.80
C PRO A 97 3.74 -7.98 13.03
N ALA A 98 2.47 -8.38 12.91
CA ALA A 98 2.05 -9.54 12.14
C ALA A 98 2.40 -9.44 10.64
N LEU A 99 2.64 -8.24 10.09
CA LEU A 99 3.10 -8.08 8.70
C LEU A 99 4.46 -8.76 8.43
N LYS A 100 5.31 -8.91 9.45
CA LYS A 100 6.59 -9.62 9.32
C LYS A 100 6.43 -11.14 9.20
N MET A 101 5.27 -11.66 9.62
CA MET A 101 5.04 -13.09 9.77
C MET A 101 4.32 -13.70 8.56
N VAL A 102 3.64 -12.89 7.76
CA VAL A 102 2.92 -13.37 6.57
C VAL A 102 3.91 -13.55 5.41
N SER A 103 4.48 -14.74 5.30
CA SER A 103 5.00 -15.26 4.03
C SER A 103 4.17 -16.47 3.61
N GLU A 104 3.37 -16.31 2.56
CA GLU A 104 2.92 -17.40 1.68
C GLU A 104 3.32 -17.02 0.26
#